data_AF-A0A936JI87-F1
#
_entry.id   AF-A0A936JI87-F1
#
_cell.length_a   1.000
_cell.length_b   1.000
_cell.length_c   1.000
_cell.angle_alpha   90.00
_cell.angle_beta   90.00
_cell.angle_gamma   90.00
#
_symmetry.space_group_name_H-M   'P 1'
#
loop_
_entity.id
_entity.type
_entity.pdbx_description
1 polymer ?
#
loop_
_entity_poly.entity_id
_entity_poly.type
_entity_poly.pdbx_seq_one_letter_code
_entity_poly.pdbx_strand_id
1 'polypeptide(L)'
;MKHTLTLLALVLIASLTVQSCREMGINPWDKDKGGSTNTTLSIEKLVGTKWQLVSIEREGTNNTMYVPQGKQITLNFSSLTQAGGILICNSYGAGVSSTRVGEIKFVEGISTRAYCPENGLYDEYTSVLYSAQTYKTTDKELRITYSPGQFGYGISKTLVFTSVTSNDDELNIRVKQLAGQTFMLYSFVNAGVEEVMTNSQNCLIAFAPSATGKGSAEILADCNKGTADLTFSADYQSMKLDNIGLSKMACQNQLTADRFVDFLRNTGSFECSDYGTTLTIWTSLTTFAESKMVLKLYPGPDPFPQELIEILQTPASGVPVGSYPSFTLTDAVFDGQNIKINYQYNGKTADYRISAYSLFEFNKSDPPIVIVDLVSDGSMNPSSSITSGEAHLSLNAIRARILIASPGKTSLTVLLRWNGQELRSIPVIL
;
A
#
# COMPACT_ATOMS: atom_id res chain seq x y z
N MET A 1 -64.37 -2.69 5.08
CA MET A 1 -63.25 -3.52 5.60
C MET A 1 -62.12 -3.81 4.59
N LYS A 2 -62.18 -3.39 3.32
CA LYS A 2 -61.07 -3.57 2.34
C LYS A 2 -60.14 -2.35 2.17
N HIS A 3 -60.53 -1.16 2.64
CA HIS A 3 -59.70 0.05 2.53
C HIS A 3 -58.80 0.32 3.74
N THR A 4 -59.00 -0.37 4.86
CA THR A 4 -58.15 -0.27 6.05
C THR A 4 -56.94 -1.21 6.02
N LEU A 5 -56.96 -2.25 5.18
CA LEU A 5 -55.79 -3.15 5.01
C LEU A 5 -54.75 -2.61 4.03
N THR A 6 -55.13 -1.74 3.09
CA THR A 6 -54.20 -1.20 2.08
C THR A 6 -53.31 -0.09 2.64
N LEU A 7 -53.74 0.59 3.71
CA LEU A 7 -52.97 1.65 4.37
C LEU A 7 -51.93 1.09 5.36
N LEU A 8 -52.13 -0.11 5.93
CA LEU A 8 -51.12 -0.74 6.79
C LEU A 8 -49.95 -1.34 6.01
N ALA A 9 -50.15 -1.76 4.76
CA ALA A 9 -49.08 -2.30 3.92
C ALA A 9 -48.12 -1.22 3.38
N LEU A 10 -48.61 0.02 3.19
CA LEU A 10 -47.79 1.15 2.73
C LEU A 10 -46.97 1.80 3.87
N VAL A 11 -47.39 1.65 5.12
CA VAL A 11 -46.62 2.14 6.29
C VAL A 11 -45.49 1.19 6.68
N LEU A 12 -45.57 -0.11 6.32
CA LEU A 12 -44.53 -1.11 6.60
C LEU A 12 -43.42 -1.20 5.53
N ILE A 13 -43.63 -0.64 4.33
CA ILE A 13 -42.61 -0.60 3.27
C ILE A 13 -41.80 0.71 3.30
N ALA A 14 -42.31 1.75 3.99
CA ALA A 14 -41.57 3.00 4.23
C ALA A 14 -40.54 2.91 5.38
N SER A 15 -40.57 1.85 6.21
CA SER A 15 -39.68 1.65 7.36
C SER A 15 -38.52 0.67 7.12
N LEU A 16 -38.34 0.20 5.88
CA LEU A 16 -37.17 -0.57 5.45
C LEU A 16 -36.33 0.18 4.41
N THR A 17 -36.34 1.52 4.46
CA THR A 17 -35.15 2.25 4.03
C THR A 17 -34.06 1.91 5.03
N VAL A 18 -33.30 0.88 4.71
CA VAL A 18 -31.96 0.69 5.27
C VAL A 18 -31.29 2.04 5.05
N GLN A 19 -31.17 2.79 6.14
CA GLN A 19 -30.15 3.81 6.27
C GLN A 19 -28.88 3.10 5.82
N SER A 20 -28.43 3.36 4.60
CA SER A 20 -27.00 3.45 4.39
C SER A 20 -26.58 4.44 5.46
N CYS A 21 -26.01 3.95 6.55
CA CYS A 21 -25.25 4.79 7.43
C CYS A 21 -24.25 5.45 6.50
N ARG A 22 -24.55 6.70 6.12
CA ARG A 22 -23.50 7.65 5.83
C ARG A 22 -22.69 7.65 7.12
N GLU A 23 -21.63 6.86 7.18
CA GLU A 23 -20.49 7.19 8.02
C GLU A 23 -19.90 8.46 7.42
N MET A 24 -20.62 9.58 7.58
CA MET A 24 -19.98 10.87 7.62
C MET A 24 -19.03 10.71 8.80
N GLY A 25 -17.72 10.65 8.53
CA GLY A 25 -16.72 10.79 9.58
C GLY A 25 -17.03 12.08 10.32
N ILE A 26 -17.71 11.94 11.47
CA ILE A 26 -17.86 13.05 12.40
C ILE A 26 -16.43 13.38 12.79
N ASN A 27 -15.95 14.56 12.41
CA ASN A 27 -14.69 15.04 12.91
C ASN A 27 -14.79 15.03 14.45
N PRO A 28 -14.03 14.18 15.17
CA PRO A 28 -14.18 14.05 16.62
C PRO A 28 -13.93 15.36 17.38
N TRP A 29 -13.29 16.29 16.68
CA TRP A 29 -12.81 17.61 17.10
C TRP A 29 -13.68 18.77 16.61
N ASP A 30 -14.81 18.50 15.95
CA ASP A 30 -15.78 19.54 15.67
C ASP A 30 -16.19 20.19 17.00
N LYS A 31 -15.90 21.49 17.08
CA LYS A 31 -16.06 22.28 18.30
C LYS A 31 -17.54 22.42 18.61
N ASP A 32 -18.07 21.52 19.43
CA ASP A 32 -19.10 21.94 20.37
C ASP A 32 -18.54 23.14 21.14
N LYS A 33 -19.31 24.21 21.16
CA LYS A 33 -18.89 25.56 21.57
C LYS A 33 -18.07 25.56 22.88
N GLY A 34 -16.77 25.78 22.74
CA GLY A 34 -15.88 26.30 23.79
C GLY A 34 -15.34 25.28 24.81
N GLY A 35 -14.06 24.95 24.71
CA GLY A 35 -13.30 24.33 25.79
C GLY A 35 -11.99 23.70 25.33
N SER A 36 -10.85 24.20 25.83
CA SER A 36 -9.53 23.57 25.69
C SER A 36 -9.26 22.64 26.87
N THR A 37 -8.45 21.60 26.62
CA THR A 37 -7.70 20.71 27.55
C THR A 37 -8.38 19.41 28.03
N ASN A 38 -7.72 18.28 27.71
CA ASN A 38 -7.86 16.94 28.30
C ASN A 38 -9.29 16.43 28.52
N THR A 39 -10.03 16.21 27.43
CA THR A 39 -11.35 15.58 27.51
C THR A 39 -11.22 14.08 27.34
N THR A 40 -11.62 13.30 28.35
CA THR A 40 -11.83 11.86 28.19
C THR A 40 -12.99 11.67 27.21
N LEU A 41 -12.67 11.34 25.96
CA LEU A 41 -13.68 11.08 24.92
C LEU A 41 -14.28 9.68 25.13
N SER A 42 -15.46 9.48 24.55
CA SER A 42 -16.12 8.18 24.51
C SER A 42 -15.57 7.37 23.31
N ILE A 43 -15.66 6.04 23.36
CA ILE A 43 -15.02 5.16 22.34
C ILE A 43 -15.58 5.41 20.94
N GLU A 44 -16.82 5.89 20.86
CA GLU A 44 -17.51 6.29 19.63
C GLU A 44 -16.73 7.36 18.86
N LYS A 45 -16.03 8.25 19.56
CA LYS A 45 -15.21 9.30 18.94
C LYS A 45 -13.86 8.81 18.42
N LEU A 46 -13.45 7.59 18.78
CA LEU A 46 -12.26 6.97 18.21
C LEU A 46 -12.57 6.25 16.90
N VAL A 47 -13.83 5.89 16.61
CA VAL A 47 -14.17 5.20 15.36
C VAL A 47 -13.76 6.04 14.15
N GLY A 48 -13.10 5.40 13.18
CA GLY A 48 -12.53 6.04 11.99
C GLY A 48 -11.17 6.71 12.20
N THR A 49 -10.65 6.77 13.44
CA THR A 49 -9.35 7.37 13.73
C THR A 49 -8.18 6.40 13.52
N LYS A 50 -7.03 6.96 13.15
CA LYS A 50 -5.78 6.23 12.93
C LYS A 50 -4.64 6.84 13.73
N TRP A 51 -3.83 5.99 14.32
CA TRP A 51 -2.81 6.37 15.28
C TRP A 51 -1.51 5.64 14.98
N GLN A 52 -0.39 6.36 15.03
CA GLN A 52 0.94 5.80 14.89
C GLN A 52 1.61 5.78 16.26
N LEU A 53 2.09 4.62 16.69
CA LEU A 53 2.83 4.49 17.93
C LEU A 53 4.14 5.28 17.83
N VAL A 54 4.39 6.11 18.82
CA VAL A 54 5.62 6.88 18.99
C VAL A 54 6.50 6.20 20.02
N SER A 55 5.91 5.82 21.16
CA SER A 55 6.66 5.23 22.26
C SER A 55 5.84 4.35 23.20
N ILE A 56 6.55 3.47 23.91
CA ILE A 56 6.06 2.68 25.04
C ILE A 56 6.79 3.19 26.29
N GLU A 57 6.09 3.95 27.13
CA GLU A 57 6.59 4.49 28.39
C GLU A 57 6.47 3.41 29.49
N ARG A 58 7.59 2.99 30.10
CA ARG A 58 7.62 1.84 31.03
C ARG A 58 7.88 2.18 32.48
N GLU A 59 8.38 3.37 32.81
CA GLU A 59 8.54 3.91 34.17
C GLU A 59 9.36 5.21 34.11
N GLY A 60 8.70 6.36 34.25
CA GLY A 60 9.37 7.67 34.13
C GLY A 60 10.00 7.91 32.74
N THR A 61 10.62 9.08 32.54
CA THR A 61 11.16 9.49 31.23
C THR A 61 12.37 8.65 30.79
N ASN A 62 13.06 7.97 31.72
CA ASN A 62 14.31 7.26 31.45
C ASN A 62 14.10 5.81 30.96
N ASN A 63 12.87 5.31 30.93
CA ASN A 63 12.55 3.96 30.48
C ASN A 63 11.46 3.99 29.40
N THR A 64 11.73 4.76 28.34
CA THR A 64 10.85 4.92 27.17
C THR A 64 11.46 4.19 25.99
N MET A 65 10.72 3.24 25.41
CA MET A 65 11.10 2.64 24.13
C MET A 65 10.42 3.40 23.00
N TYR A 66 11.22 3.97 22.11
CA TYR A 66 10.73 4.62 20.89
C TYR A 66 10.64 3.61 19.75
N VAL A 67 9.66 3.81 18.86
CA VAL A 67 9.60 3.05 17.61
C VAL A 67 10.81 3.47 16.74
N PRO A 68 11.65 2.52 16.26
CA PRO A 68 12.79 2.85 15.41
C PRO A 68 12.35 3.54 14.12
N GLN A 69 13.21 4.43 13.60
CA GLN A 69 12.96 5.11 12.33
C GLN A 69 12.77 4.09 11.19
N GLY A 70 11.74 4.30 10.37
CA GLY A 70 11.39 3.39 9.26
C GLY A 70 10.54 2.19 9.67
N LYS A 71 10.18 2.05 10.95
CA LYS A 71 9.26 1.02 11.45
C LYS A 71 7.89 1.61 11.74
N GLN A 72 6.86 0.82 11.53
CA GLN A 72 5.47 1.26 11.72
C GLN A 72 4.74 0.33 12.66
N ILE A 73 4.18 0.91 13.71
CA ILE A 73 3.19 0.26 14.56
C ILE A 73 1.98 1.19 14.60
N THR A 74 0.86 0.75 14.03
CA THR A 74 -0.35 1.56 13.92
C THR A 74 -1.51 0.95 14.68
N LEU A 75 -2.43 1.79 15.11
CA LEU A 75 -3.70 1.42 15.71
C LEU A 75 -4.83 2.20 15.04
N ASN A 76 -5.74 1.47 14.42
CA ASN A 76 -6.90 2.00 13.71
C ASN A 76 -8.17 1.46 14.36
N PHE A 77 -9.14 2.32 14.62
CA PHE A 77 -10.44 1.94 15.15
C PHE A 77 -11.43 1.87 14.00
N SER A 78 -11.67 0.67 13.47
CA SER A 78 -12.54 0.48 12.30
C SER A 78 -14.02 0.50 12.68
N SER A 79 -14.37 0.15 13.92
CA SER A 79 -15.73 0.22 14.45
C SER A 79 -15.71 0.35 15.97
N LEU A 80 -16.90 0.42 16.59
CA LEU A 80 -17.05 0.41 18.04
C LEU A 80 -16.48 -0.85 18.72
N THR A 81 -16.38 -1.94 17.97
CA THR A 81 -16.02 -3.27 18.51
C THR A 81 -14.74 -3.82 17.88
N GLN A 82 -14.12 -3.10 16.95
CA GLN A 82 -12.98 -3.60 16.20
C GLN A 82 -11.90 -2.53 16.05
N ALA A 83 -10.68 -2.95 16.30
CA ALA A 83 -9.48 -2.22 15.96
C ALA A 83 -8.49 -3.15 15.23
N GLY A 84 -7.47 -2.56 14.63
CA GLY A 84 -6.40 -3.29 14.00
C GLY A 84 -5.33 -2.36 13.49
N GLY A 85 -4.29 -2.91 12.88
CA GLY A 85 -3.20 -2.10 12.38
C GLY A 85 -2.06 -2.91 11.82
N ILE A 86 -0.94 -2.22 11.65
CA ILE A 86 0.33 -2.77 11.21
C ILE A 86 1.22 -2.89 12.45
N LEU A 87 1.93 -4.00 12.54
CA LEU A 87 2.91 -4.34 13.55
C LEU A 87 4.21 -4.71 12.85
N ILE A 88 5.01 -3.69 12.54
CA ILE A 88 6.30 -3.79 11.84
C ILE A 88 6.13 -4.35 10.42
N CYS A 89 5.93 -5.66 10.30
CA CYS A 89 5.73 -6.38 9.05
C CYS A 89 4.45 -7.23 9.03
N ASN A 90 3.75 -7.34 10.17
CA ASN A 90 2.50 -8.06 10.31
C ASN A 90 1.30 -7.13 10.32
N SER A 91 0.15 -7.60 9.88
CA SER A 91 -1.14 -6.94 10.15
C SER A 91 -1.86 -7.69 11.27
N TYR A 92 -2.62 -6.96 12.08
CA TYR A 92 -3.39 -7.52 13.18
C TYR A 92 -4.78 -6.91 13.27
N GLY A 93 -5.71 -7.71 13.80
CA GLY A 93 -7.01 -7.29 14.30
C GLY A 93 -7.11 -7.52 15.79
N ALA A 94 -7.95 -6.73 16.44
CA ALA A 94 -8.29 -6.84 17.86
C ALA A 94 -9.77 -6.49 18.06
N GLY A 95 -10.43 -7.23 18.96
CA GLY A 95 -11.72 -6.81 19.49
C GLY A 95 -11.52 -5.62 20.42
N VAL A 96 -12.42 -4.63 20.37
CA VAL A 96 -12.42 -3.48 21.28
C VAL A 96 -13.68 -3.54 22.13
N SER A 97 -13.54 -3.28 23.43
CA SER A 97 -14.68 -3.05 24.31
C SER A 97 -14.40 -1.91 25.28
N SER A 98 -15.45 -1.16 25.60
CA SER A 98 -15.43 -0.10 26.59
C SER A 98 -16.72 -0.19 27.39
N THR A 99 -16.60 -0.28 28.72
CA THR A 99 -17.75 -0.32 29.62
C THR A 99 -18.09 1.05 30.20
N ARG A 100 -17.16 2.01 30.14
CA ARG A 100 -17.29 3.37 30.65
C ARG A 100 -16.43 4.32 29.85
N VAL A 101 -16.80 5.59 29.81
CA VAL A 101 -16.01 6.65 29.18
C VAL A 101 -14.58 6.64 29.72
N GLY A 102 -13.59 6.60 28.83
CA GLY A 102 -12.17 6.53 29.17
C GLY A 102 -11.63 5.14 29.49
N GLU A 103 -12.46 4.10 29.58
CA GLU A 103 -12.00 2.72 29.65
C GLU A 103 -11.81 2.14 28.25
N ILE A 104 -10.80 1.31 28.06
CA ILE A 104 -10.58 0.58 26.82
C ILE A 104 -9.95 -0.77 27.12
N LYS A 105 -10.47 -1.81 26.47
CA LYS A 105 -9.92 -3.16 26.51
C LYS A 105 -9.80 -3.70 25.09
N PHE A 106 -8.65 -4.31 24.82
CA PHE A 106 -8.41 -5.03 23.58
C PHE A 106 -8.45 -6.53 23.85
N VAL A 107 -9.11 -7.26 22.96
CA VAL A 107 -9.08 -8.72 22.91
C VAL A 107 -8.26 -9.12 21.69
N GLU A 108 -7.35 -10.06 21.88
CA GLU A 108 -6.54 -10.59 20.78
C GLU A 108 -7.44 -11.10 19.65
N GLY A 109 -7.12 -10.68 18.43
CA GLY A 109 -7.80 -11.10 17.22
C GLY A 109 -6.87 -11.91 16.32
N ILE A 110 -7.06 -11.77 15.00
CA ILE A 110 -6.26 -12.47 14.00
C ILE A 110 -5.03 -11.61 13.68
N SER A 111 -3.85 -12.23 13.60
CA SER A 111 -2.61 -11.59 13.18
C SER A 111 -1.93 -12.42 12.10
N THR A 112 -1.30 -11.77 11.12
CA THR A 112 -0.38 -12.46 10.20
C THR A 112 0.88 -12.89 10.96
N ARG A 113 1.55 -13.93 10.49
CA ARG A 113 2.74 -14.51 11.15
C ARG A 113 3.97 -14.48 10.26
N ALA A 114 4.20 -13.36 9.58
CA ALA A 114 5.45 -13.08 8.91
C ALA A 114 6.57 -12.90 9.95
N TYR A 115 7.76 -13.39 9.63
CA TYR A 115 8.93 -13.23 10.47
C TYR A 115 9.46 -11.79 10.36
N CYS A 116 9.36 -11.01 11.44
CA CYS A 116 9.95 -9.68 11.52
C CYS A 116 11.27 -9.77 12.31
N PRO A 117 12.41 -9.23 11.83
CA PRO A 117 13.70 -9.32 12.54
C PRO A 117 13.75 -8.65 13.94
N GLU A 118 12.72 -7.89 14.33
CA GLU A 118 12.69 -7.03 15.53
C GLU A 118 11.65 -7.51 16.57
N ASN A 119 11.77 -8.77 16.98
CA ASN A 119 10.77 -9.44 17.84
C ASN A 119 10.48 -8.70 19.15
N GLY A 120 11.46 -8.02 19.75
CA GLY A 120 11.31 -7.38 21.06
C GLY A 120 10.22 -6.30 21.11
N LEU A 121 10.10 -5.45 20.09
CA LEU A 121 9.09 -4.39 20.06
C LEU A 121 7.69 -4.95 19.72
N TYR A 122 7.64 -5.99 18.87
CA TYR A 122 6.40 -6.69 18.51
C TYR A 122 5.75 -7.35 19.74
N ASP A 123 6.53 -8.18 20.45
CA ASP A 123 6.04 -8.94 21.62
C ASP A 123 5.61 -7.98 22.72
N GLU A 124 6.37 -6.90 22.88
CA GLU A 124 6.09 -5.91 23.90
C GLU A 124 4.84 -5.10 23.58
N TYR A 125 4.70 -4.55 22.38
CA TYR A 125 3.51 -3.80 22.00
C TYR A 125 2.23 -4.63 22.18
N THR A 126 2.24 -5.87 21.68
CA THR A 126 1.06 -6.74 21.77
C THR A 126 0.72 -7.06 23.22
N SER A 127 1.72 -7.40 24.04
CA SER A 127 1.53 -7.64 25.47
C SER A 127 0.94 -6.43 26.21
N VAL A 128 1.43 -5.22 25.92
CA VAL A 128 0.94 -4.01 26.61
C VAL A 128 -0.40 -3.52 26.06
N LEU A 129 -0.68 -3.71 24.76
CA LEU A 129 -1.97 -3.36 24.17
C LEU A 129 -3.10 -4.19 24.77
N TYR A 130 -2.90 -5.50 24.94
CA TYR A 130 -3.90 -6.38 25.53
C TYR A 130 -4.02 -6.26 27.06
N SER A 131 -3.14 -5.50 27.70
CA SER A 131 -3.27 -5.08 29.10
C SER A 131 -3.71 -3.62 29.28
N ALA A 132 -4.19 -2.99 28.20
CA ALA A 132 -4.80 -1.66 28.25
C ALA A 132 -6.00 -1.61 29.21
N GLN A 133 -6.13 -0.47 29.88
CA GLN A 133 -7.20 -0.24 30.86
C GLN A 133 -7.97 1.04 30.56
N THR A 134 -7.23 2.14 30.33
CA THR A 134 -7.83 3.46 30.12
C THR A 134 -7.13 4.18 28.98
N TYR A 135 -7.78 5.21 28.44
CA TYR A 135 -7.17 6.07 27.44
C TYR A 135 -7.52 7.53 27.66
N LYS A 136 -6.65 8.38 27.12
CA LYS A 136 -6.89 9.81 26.92
C LYS A 136 -6.53 10.14 25.48
N THR A 137 -7.29 11.02 24.86
CA THR A 137 -7.06 11.38 23.46
C THR A 137 -7.27 12.88 23.26
N THR A 138 -6.51 13.45 22.35
CA THR A 138 -6.57 14.81 21.83
C THR A 138 -6.51 14.75 20.31
N ASP A 139 -6.67 15.87 19.62
CA ASP A 139 -6.57 15.96 18.16
C ASP A 139 -5.23 15.45 17.60
N LYS A 140 -4.19 15.43 18.43
CA LYS A 140 -2.81 15.12 18.01
C LYS A 140 -2.21 13.89 18.67
N GLU A 141 -2.80 13.41 19.75
CA GLU A 141 -2.17 12.38 20.58
C GLU A 141 -3.22 11.47 21.22
N LEU A 142 -2.99 10.15 21.13
CA LEU A 142 -3.72 9.13 21.88
C LEU A 142 -2.74 8.51 22.88
N ARG A 143 -3.15 8.46 24.14
CA ARG A 143 -2.42 7.83 25.23
C ARG A 143 -3.26 6.69 25.79
N ILE A 144 -2.76 5.46 25.70
CA ILE A 144 -3.41 4.28 26.28
C ILE A 144 -2.62 3.85 27.51
N THR A 145 -3.27 3.87 28.66
CA THR A 145 -2.69 3.39 29.91
C THR A 145 -2.89 1.89 30.01
N TYR A 146 -1.82 1.16 30.34
CA TYR A 146 -1.85 -0.28 30.54
C TYR A 146 -1.30 -0.64 31.93
N SER A 147 -1.66 -1.84 32.39
CA SER A 147 -1.12 -2.41 33.62
C SER A 147 -0.12 -3.50 33.26
N PRO A 148 1.17 -3.36 33.61
CA PRO A 148 2.11 -4.47 33.46
C PRO A 148 1.62 -5.65 34.32
N GLY A 149 1.67 -6.87 33.79
CA GLY A 149 1.25 -8.07 34.52
C GLY A 149 2.01 -8.27 35.84
N GLN A 150 1.37 -9.02 36.75
CA GLN A 150 1.69 -9.51 38.13
C GLN A 150 2.82 -8.95 39.02
N PHE A 151 3.80 -8.18 38.55
CA PHE A 151 4.94 -7.70 39.34
C PHE A 151 5.13 -6.17 39.35
N GLY A 152 4.29 -5.40 38.65
CA GLY A 152 4.37 -3.92 38.63
C GLY A 152 3.32 -3.25 39.52
N TYR A 153 3.57 -3.17 40.83
CA TYR A 153 2.68 -2.42 41.73
C TYR A 153 2.86 -0.91 41.54
N GLY A 154 1.79 -0.22 41.12
CA GLY A 154 1.56 1.20 41.42
C GLY A 154 2.02 2.23 40.39
N ILE A 155 2.48 1.83 39.20
CA ILE A 155 2.95 2.77 38.17
C ILE A 155 2.18 2.52 36.88
N SER A 156 1.27 3.44 36.55
CA SER A 156 0.55 3.46 35.27
C SER A 156 1.55 3.66 34.14
N LYS A 157 1.54 2.78 33.14
CA LYS A 157 2.42 2.84 31.96
C LYS A 157 1.62 3.23 30.73
N THR A 158 2.25 3.86 29.74
CA THR A 158 1.52 4.50 28.63
C THR A 158 2.05 4.07 27.27
N LEU A 159 1.15 3.66 26.38
CA LEU A 159 1.37 3.70 24.94
C LEU A 159 1.07 5.10 24.44
N VAL A 160 2.06 5.75 23.83
CA VAL A 160 1.89 7.09 23.26
C VAL A 160 1.83 6.97 21.75
N PHE A 161 0.73 7.44 21.19
CA PHE A 161 0.50 7.52 19.76
C PHE A 161 0.35 8.97 19.35
N THR A 162 0.88 9.29 18.18
CA THR A 162 0.51 10.52 17.49
C THR A 162 -0.67 10.24 16.56
N SER A 163 -1.56 11.23 16.45
CA SER A 163 -2.61 11.17 15.45
C SER A 163 -1.96 11.15 14.08
N VAL A 164 -2.44 10.25 13.25
CA VAL A 164 -2.22 10.38 11.81
C VAL A 164 -3.20 11.47 11.34
N THR A 165 -2.92 12.73 11.73
CA THR A 165 -3.67 13.91 11.26
C THR A 165 -2.95 14.44 10.03
N SER A 166 -3.51 14.14 8.85
CA SER A 166 -3.69 14.96 7.64
C SER A 166 -2.83 16.20 7.36
N ASN A 167 -1.59 16.29 7.84
CA ASN A 167 -0.64 17.29 7.41
C ASN A 167 0.76 16.64 7.29
N ASP A 168 1.23 16.65 6.04
CA ASP A 168 2.53 16.28 5.48
C ASP A 168 2.95 14.80 5.36
N ASP A 169 2.45 13.85 6.17
CA ASP A 169 2.76 12.41 5.97
C ASP A 169 1.55 11.52 5.56
N GLU A 170 0.32 12.03 5.62
CA GLU A 170 -0.90 11.27 5.24
C GLU A 170 -1.19 11.31 3.72
N LEU A 171 -0.72 12.32 2.99
CA LEU A 171 -0.84 12.39 1.51
C LEU A 171 -0.17 11.18 0.81
N ASN A 172 0.67 10.45 1.54
CA ASN A 172 1.46 9.32 1.09
C ASN A 172 0.76 7.96 1.32
N ILE A 173 -0.15 7.81 2.28
CA ILE A 173 -0.65 6.48 2.70
C ILE A 173 -1.71 5.93 1.75
N ARG A 174 -2.72 6.72 1.36
CA ARG A 174 -3.76 6.29 0.40
C ARG A 174 -3.16 5.91 -0.95
N VAL A 175 -2.14 6.66 -1.35
CA VAL A 175 -1.37 6.45 -2.58
C VAL A 175 -0.46 5.23 -2.46
N LYS A 176 0.24 5.05 -1.33
CA LYS A 176 1.01 3.83 -1.04
C LYS A 176 0.15 2.57 -1.01
N GLN A 177 -1.12 2.66 -0.58
CA GLN A 177 -2.05 1.52 -0.61
C GLN A 177 -2.44 1.11 -2.03
N LEU A 178 -2.38 2.03 -3.00
CA LEU A 178 -2.58 1.72 -4.41
C LEU A 178 -1.33 1.09 -5.05
N ALA A 179 -0.14 1.44 -4.54
CA ALA A 179 1.12 0.97 -5.08
C ALA A 179 1.28 -0.55 -4.95
N GLY A 180 1.58 -1.21 -6.07
CA GLY A 180 1.82 -2.65 -6.10
C GLY A 180 0.56 -3.50 -5.88
N GLN A 181 -0.62 -2.91 -5.99
CA GLN A 181 -1.89 -3.65 -5.94
C GLN A 181 -2.57 -3.63 -7.31
N THR A 182 -3.09 -4.78 -7.70
CA THR A 182 -3.93 -4.94 -8.90
C THR A 182 -5.39 -5.02 -8.47
N PHE A 183 -6.21 -4.11 -8.98
CA PHE A 183 -7.64 -4.07 -8.73
C PHE A 183 -8.42 -4.59 -9.93
N MET A 184 -9.49 -5.33 -9.66
CA MET A 184 -10.43 -5.88 -10.62
C MET A 184 -11.76 -5.15 -10.53
N LEU A 185 -12.37 -4.87 -11.69
CA LEU A 185 -13.72 -4.33 -11.76
C LEU A 185 -14.72 -5.25 -11.06
N TYR A 186 -15.43 -4.70 -10.07
CA TYR A 186 -16.46 -5.42 -9.32
C TYR A 186 -17.87 -4.95 -9.71
N SER A 187 -18.13 -3.65 -9.67
CA SER A 187 -19.45 -3.11 -9.96
C SER A 187 -19.42 -1.67 -10.49
N PHE A 188 -20.50 -1.29 -11.16
CA PHE A 188 -20.84 0.11 -11.40
C PHE A 188 -22.06 0.49 -10.57
N VAL A 189 -22.13 1.74 -10.12
CA VAL A 189 -23.32 2.26 -9.45
C VAL A 189 -23.91 3.38 -10.28
N ASN A 190 -25.17 3.23 -10.66
CA ASN A 190 -25.94 4.21 -11.42
C ASN A 190 -27.15 4.64 -10.59
N ALA A 191 -27.26 5.94 -10.32
CA ALA A 191 -28.35 6.51 -9.53
C ALA A 191 -28.61 5.81 -8.18
N GLY A 192 -27.55 5.27 -7.55
CA GLY A 192 -27.62 4.54 -6.27
C GLY A 192 -27.93 3.05 -6.39
N VAL A 193 -28.18 2.54 -7.60
CA VAL A 193 -28.34 1.10 -7.88
C VAL A 193 -27.00 0.51 -8.28
N GLU A 194 -26.54 -0.49 -7.54
CA GLU A 194 -25.28 -1.20 -7.81
C GLU A 194 -25.51 -2.38 -8.76
N GLU A 195 -24.79 -2.38 -9.87
CA GLU A 195 -24.74 -3.42 -10.88
C GLU A 195 -23.42 -4.20 -10.73
N VAL A 196 -23.50 -5.40 -10.14
CA VAL A 196 -22.33 -6.27 -9.98
C VAL A 196 -22.01 -6.97 -11.30
N MET A 197 -20.76 -6.85 -11.73
CA MET A 197 -20.28 -7.42 -12.98
C MET A 197 -19.97 -8.91 -12.80
N THR A 198 -20.46 -9.74 -13.72
CA THR A 198 -20.24 -11.20 -13.71
C THR A 198 -19.16 -11.67 -14.68
N ASN A 199 -18.76 -10.81 -15.62
CA ASN A 199 -17.77 -11.08 -16.69
C ASN A 199 -16.60 -10.07 -16.71
N SER A 200 -16.20 -9.58 -15.54
CA SER A 200 -15.16 -8.55 -15.37
C SER A 200 -13.78 -9.09 -14.97
N GLN A 201 -13.57 -10.42 -15.05
CA GLN A 201 -12.34 -11.07 -14.57
C GLN A 201 -11.06 -10.55 -15.26
N ASN A 202 -11.21 -9.97 -16.46
CA ASN A 202 -10.13 -9.39 -17.25
C ASN A 202 -10.23 -7.86 -17.37
N CYS A 203 -10.98 -7.20 -16.48
CA CYS A 203 -11.02 -5.73 -16.39
C CYS A 203 -10.25 -5.30 -15.14
N LEU A 204 -8.95 -5.11 -15.30
CA LEU A 204 -7.99 -4.93 -14.22
C LEU A 204 -7.22 -3.62 -14.39
N ILE A 205 -6.81 -3.05 -13.26
CA ILE A 205 -5.95 -1.88 -13.22
C ILE A 205 -4.96 -2.00 -12.06
N ALA A 206 -3.69 -1.76 -12.34
CA ALA A 206 -2.63 -1.64 -11.35
C ALA A 206 -2.11 -0.20 -11.33
N PHE A 207 -1.92 0.36 -10.14
CA PHE A 207 -1.44 1.74 -9.99
C PHE A 207 0.01 1.77 -9.53
N ALA A 208 0.82 2.60 -10.18
CA ALA A 208 2.22 2.84 -9.84
C ALA A 208 2.44 4.34 -9.55
N PRO A 209 1.95 4.84 -8.40
CA PRO A 209 2.13 6.23 -8.04
C PRO A 209 3.56 6.53 -7.56
N SER A 210 3.98 7.77 -7.76
CA SER A 210 5.26 8.36 -7.34
C SER A 210 5.06 9.35 -6.18
N ALA A 211 6.15 9.66 -5.49
CA ALA A 211 6.15 10.58 -4.34
C ALA A 211 5.71 12.02 -4.68
N THR A 212 5.59 12.39 -5.96
CA THR A 212 5.25 13.75 -6.40
C THR A 212 3.78 13.91 -6.80
N GLY A 213 2.90 12.98 -6.42
CA GLY A 213 1.47 13.03 -6.78
C GLY A 213 1.19 12.73 -8.26
N LYS A 214 2.15 12.11 -8.95
CA LYS A 214 2.06 11.63 -10.33
C LYS A 214 2.34 10.13 -10.37
N GLY A 215 2.17 9.46 -11.49
CA GLY A 215 2.57 8.07 -11.67
C GLY A 215 2.07 7.50 -12.99
N SER A 216 1.96 6.18 -13.04
CA SER A 216 1.32 5.47 -14.14
C SER A 216 0.28 4.50 -13.62
N ALA A 217 -0.57 4.01 -14.52
CA ALA A 217 -1.41 2.85 -14.29
C ALA A 217 -1.30 1.89 -15.47
N GLU A 218 -1.30 0.59 -15.18
CA GLU A 218 -1.38 -0.48 -16.17
C GLU A 218 -2.80 -1.00 -16.21
N ILE A 219 -3.33 -1.21 -17.41
CA ILE A 219 -4.73 -1.51 -17.64
C ILE A 219 -4.84 -2.77 -18.49
N LEU A 220 -5.66 -3.71 -18.03
CA LEU A 220 -6.17 -4.84 -18.78
C LEU A 220 -7.67 -4.64 -18.96
N ALA A 221 -8.11 -4.51 -20.21
CA ALA A 221 -9.51 -4.34 -20.58
C ALA A 221 -9.90 -5.50 -21.50
N ASP A 222 -10.41 -6.57 -20.88
CA ASP A 222 -10.54 -7.89 -21.46
C ASP A 222 -9.21 -8.44 -22.01
N CYS A 223 -9.04 -8.55 -23.32
CA CYS A 223 -7.78 -8.98 -23.93
C CYS A 223 -6.86 -7.81 -24.30
N ASN A 224 -7.32 -6.57 -24.15
CA ASN A 224 -6.54 -5.38 -24.49
C ASN A 224 -5.68 -4.92 -23.32
N LYS A 225 -4.40 -4.66 -23.57
CA LYS A 225 -3.45 -4.16 -22.57
C LYS A 225 -3.00 -2.75 -22.90
N GLY A 226 -2.66 -1.99 -21.89
CA GLY A 226 -2.01 -0.70 -22.08
C GLY A 226 -1.79 0.06 -20.79
N THR A 227 -1.55 1.36 -20.93
CA THR A 227 -1.09 2.21 -19.84
C THR A 227 -1.81 3.56 -19.82
N ALA A 228 -1.73 4.23 -18.69
CA ALA A 228 -2.26 5.57 -18.47
C ALA A 228 -1.30 6.40 -17.60
N ASP A 229 -1.32 7.71 -17.79
CA ASP A 229 -0.66 8.65 -16.88
C ASP A 229 -1.57 8.91 -15.69
N LEU A 230 -1.05 8.73 -14.48
CA LEU A 230 -1.79 8.94 -13.23
C LEU A 230 -1.40 10.28 -12.62
N THR A 231 -2.39 11.11 -12.27
CA THR A 231 -2.16 12.35 -11.51
C THR A 231 -3.19 12.46 -10.39
N PHE A 232 -2.74 12.86 -9.20
CA PHE A 232 -3.60 13.16 -8.06
C PHE A 232 -3.79 14.67 -7.91
N SER A 233 -4.92 15.09 -7.33
CA SER A 233 -5.06 16.46 -6.84
C SER A 233 -4.09 16.74 -5.68
N ALA A 234 -3.82 18.02 -5.42
CA ALA A 234 -2.90 18.43 -4.36
C ALA A 234 -3.31 17.94 -2.96
N ASP A 235 -4.60 17.68 -2.74
CA ASP A 235 -5.17 17.12 -1.52
C ASP A 235 -5.34 15.59 -1.56
N TYR A 236 -4.97 14.94 -2.67
CA TYR A 236 -5.11 13.49 -2.92
C TYR A 236 -6.54 12.95 -2.69
N GLN A 237 -7.56 13.80 -2.82
CA GLN A 237 -8.96 13.38 -2.78
C GLN A 237 -9.47 12.93 -4.15
N SER A 238 -8.79 13.31 -5.23
CA SER A 238 -9.15 12.96 -6.59
C SER A 238 -7.97 12.44 -7.38
N MET A 239 -8.27 11.60 -8.36
CA MET A 239 -7.30 11.05 -9.30
C MET A 239 -7.77 11.28 -10.73
N LYS A 240 -6.81 11.40 -11.63
CA LYS A 240 -7.01 11.51 -13.06
C LYS A 240 -6.13 10.52 -13.78
N LEU A 241 -6.72 9.80 -14.73
CA LEU A 241 -6.02 8.94 -15.68
C LEU A 241 -6.06 9.60 -17.06
N ASP A 242 -4.92 10.12 -17.49
CA ASP A 242 -4.73 10.74 -18.78
C ASP A 242 -4.03 9.80 -19.76
N ASN A 243 -4.08 10.13 -21.05
CA ASN A 243 -3.34 9.43 -22.11
C ASN A 243 -3.56 7.90 -22.13
N ILE A 244 -4.75 7.43 -21.73
CA ILE A 244 -5.09 6.00 -21.75
C ILE A 244 -4.98 5.46 -23.18
N GLY A 245 -3.93 4.67 -23.41
CA GLY A 245 -3.64 3.99 -24.67
C GLY A 245 -3.70 2.47 -24.48
N LEU A 246 -4.47 1.79 -25.32
CA LEU A 246 -4.66 0.34 -25.28
C LEU A 246 -4.32 -0.29 -26.63
N SER A 247 -3.91 -1.57 -26.62
CA SER A 247 -3.91 -2.40 -27.82
C SER A 247 -5.31 -2.49 -28.43
N LYS A 248 -5.39 -2.86 -29.72
CA LYS A 248 -6.66 -3.03 -30.44
C LYS A 248 -6.81 -4.47 -30.92
N MET A 249 -7.06 -5.37 -29.97
CA MET A 249 -7.40 -6.76 -30.21
C MET A 249 -8.92 -6.95 -30.15
N ALA A 250 -9.43 -7.91 -30.93
CA ALA A 250 -10.83 -8.31 -30.87
C ALA A 250 -11.03 -9.21 -29.63
N CYS A 251 -11.73 -8.70 -28.62
CA CYS A 251 -11.94 -9.39 -27.36
C CYS A 251 -13.38 -9.90 -27.19
N GLN A 252 -13.61 -10.85 -26.29
CA GLN A 252 -14.91 -11.52 -26.14
C GLN A 252 -15.92 -10.66 -25.37
N ASN A 253 -15.48 -9.90 -24.36
CA ASN A 253 -16.28 -9.07 -23.47
C ASN A 253 -16.07 -7.57 -23.74
N GLN A 254 -16.05 -7.18 -25.02
CA GLN A 254 -15.70 -5.83 -25.44
C GLN A 254 -16.60 -4.75 -24.82
N LEU A 255 -17.90 -5.01 -24.63
CA LEU A 255 -18.81 -4.03 -24.01
C LEU A 255 -18.43 -3.68 -22.57
N THR A 256 -18.09 -4.68 -21.74
CA THR A 256 -17.65 -4.45 -20.36
C THR A 256 -16.30 -3.74 -20.34
N ALA A 257 -15.38 -4.13 -21.22
CA ALA A 257 -14.06 -3.52 -21.35
C ALA A 257 -14.14 -2.05 -21.78
N ASP A 258 -14.96 -1.72 -22.78
CA ASP A 258 -15.16 -0.36 -23.27
C ASP A 258 -15.77 0.51 -22.17
N ARG A 259 -16.81 0.02 -21.47
CA ARG A 259 -17.42 0.73 -20.33
C ARG A 259 -16.43 0.98 -19.18
N PHE A 260 -15.59 -0.01 -18.85
CA PHE A 260 -14.52 0.12 -17.86
C PHE A 260 -13.54 1.23 -18.24
N VAL A 261 -13.07 1.23 -19.49
CA VAL A 261 -12.11 2.22 -19.99
C VAL A 261 -12.73 3.61 -20.08
N ASP A 262 -13.99 3.72 -20.50
CA ASP A 262 -14.72 4.99 -20.56
C ASP A 262 -14.92 5.60 -19.16
N PHE A 263 -15.16 4.77 -18.14
CA PHE A 263 -15.17 5.24 -16.75
C PHE A 263 -13.79 5.75 -16.33
N LEU A 264 -12.73 5.00 -16.62
CA LEU A 264 -11.34 5.38 -16.29
C LEU A 264 -10.91 6.70 -16.95
N ARG A 265 -11.47 7.07 -18.11
CA ARG A 265 -11.22 8.38 -18.75
C ARG A 265 -11.83 9.55 -17.99
N ASN A 266 -12.75 9.29 -17.07
CA ASN A 266 -13.58 10.29 -16.41
C ASN A 266 -13.55 10.12 -14.88
N THR A 267 -12.39 9.79 -14.31
CA THR A 267 -12.20 9.66 -12.87
C THR A 267 -12.24 11.01 -12.16
N GLY A 268 -12.85 11.03 -10.98
CA GLY A 268 -12.94 12.18 -10.08
C GLY A 268 -12.39 11.83 -8.70
N SER A 269 -13.23 12.00 -7.66
CA SER A 269 -12.83 11.61 -6.30
C SER A 269 -12.65 10.10 -6.17
N PHE A 270 -11.86 9.66 -5.19
CA PHE A 270 -11.68 8.24 -4.92
C PHE A 270 -11.54 7.95 -3.42
N GLU A 271 -11.74 6.68 -3.06
CA GLU A 271 -11.63 6.18 -1.70
C GLU A 271 -11.08 4.75 -1.70
N CYS A 272 -10.12 4.48 -0.82
CA CYS A 272 -9.68 3.12 -0.50
C CYS A 272 -10.34 2.69 0.82
N SER A 273 -11.19 1.67 0.76
CA SER A 273 -11.89 1.08 1.91
C SER A 273 -11.42 -0.35 2.16
N ASP A 274 -11.99 -1.00 3.19
CA ASP A 274 -11.76 -2.41 3.49
C ASP A 274 -10.27 -2.76 3.61
N TYR A 275 -9.51 -1.95 4.36
CA TYR A 275 -8.07 -2.12 4.55
C TYR A 275 -7.24 -2.05 3.25
N GLY A 276 -7.72 -1.32 2.24
CA GLY A 276 -7.05 -1.17 0.94
C GLY A 276 -7.42 -2.25 -0.08
N THR A 277 -8.39 -3.11 0.24
CA THR A 277 -8.85 -4.18 -0.66
C THR A 277 -10.00 -3.77 -1.57
N THR A 278 -10.63 -2.63 -1.30
CA THR A 278 -11.68 -2.05 -2.14
C THR A 278 -11.30 -0.62 -2.53
N LEU A 279 -11.37 -0.32 -3.82
CA LEU A 279 -11.17 1.01 -4.37
C LEU A 279 -12.47 1.48 -5.01
N THR A 280 -13.03 2.57 -4.51
CA THR A 280 -14.19 3.24 -5.10
C THR A 280 -13.74 4.51 -5.80
N ILE A 281 -14.14 4.68 -7.06
CA ILE A 281 -13.82 5.87 -7.87
C ILE A 281 -15.14 6.50 -8.32
N TRP A 282 -15.32 7.78 -8.03
CA TRP A 282 -16.45 8.56 -8.53
C TRP A 282 -16.09 9.18 -9.88
N THR A 283 -17.10 9.38 -10.71
CA THR A 283 -16.89 10.09 -11.97
C THR A 283 -16.69 11.60 -11.74
N SER A 284 -15.88 12.24 -12.58
CA SER A 284 -15.79 13.70 -12.65
C SER A 284 -16.93 14.34 -13.46
N LEU A 285 -17.71 13.55 -14.20
CA LEU A 285 -18.76 14.03 -15.10
C LEU A 285 -20.14 13.90 -14.44
N THR A 286 -20.85 15.02 -14.30
CA THR A 286 -22.21 15.04 -13.76
C THR A 286 -23.26 14.45 -14.71
N THR A 287 -22.90 14.29 -15.99
CA THR A 287 -23.75 13.71 -17.04
C THR A 287 -23.50 12.23 -17.29
N PHE A 288 -22.49 11.65 -16.64
CA PHE A 288 -22.21 10.23 -16.76
C PHE A 288 -23.28 9.45 -15.99
N ALA A 289 -23.87 8.44 -16.62
CA ALA A 289 -24.99 7.71 -16.02
C ALA A 289 -24.52 6.98 -14.75
N GLU A 290 -23.33 6.40 -14.79
CA GLU A 290 -22.67 5.82 -13.64
C GLU A 290 -22.09 6.91 -12.72
N SER A 291 -22.46 6.89 -11.44
CA SER A 291 -21.95 7.83 -10.46
C SER A 291 -20.64 7.37 -9.82
N LYS A 292 -20.42 6.05 -9.70
CA LYS A 292 -19.16 5.47 -9.20
C LYS A 292 -18.88 4.07 -9.77
N MET A 293 -17.61 3.72 -9.79
CA MET A 293 -17.08 2.40 -10.11
C MET A 293 -16.42 1.82 -8.86
N VAL A 294 -16.70 0.55 -8.57
CA VAL A 294 -16.10 -0.18 -7.45
C VAL A 294 -15.18 -1.24 -8.00
N LEU A 295 -13.96 -1.24 -7.49
CA LEU A 295 -12.90 -2.19 -7.81
C LEU A 295 -12.51 -2.94 -6.54
N LYS A 296 -12.19 -4.23 -6.67
CA LYS A 296 -11.73 -5.06 -5.56
C LYS A 296 -10.36 -5.65 -5.87
N LEU A 297 -9.58 -5.94 -4.84
CA LEU A 297 -8.27 -6.55 -5.01
C LEU A 297 -8.37 -7.84 -5.83
N TYR A 298 -7.53 -7.95 -6.86
CA TYR A 298 -7.51 -9.12 -7.73
C TYR A 298 -6.92 -10.32 -6.96
N PRO A 299 -7.66 -11.44 -6.85
CA PRO A 299 -7.23 -12.58 -6.02
C PRO A 299 -6.29 -13.55 -6.76
N GLY A 300 -6.04 -13.33 -8.05
CA GLY A 300 -5.19 -14.19 -8.88
C GLY A 300 -3.72 -13.75 -8.90
N PRO A 301 -2.84 -14.53 -9.55
CA PRO A 301 -1.45 -14.13 -9.77
C PRO A 301 -1.42 -12.82 -10.58
N ASP A 302 -0.52 -11.89 -10.23
CA ASP A 302 -0.49 -10.57 -10.84
C ASP A 302 -0.45 -10.67 -12.39
N PRO A 303 -1.50 -10.19 -13.09
CA PRO A 303 -1.58 -10.26 -14.55
C PRO A 303 -0.70 -9.19 -15.22
N PHE A 304 -0.12 -8.30 -14.42
CA PHE A 304 0.94 -7.37 -14.76
C PHE A 304 2.23 -7.80 -14.04
N PRO A 305 2.85 -8.93 -14.42
CA PRO A 305 4.05 -9.36 -13.74
C PRO A 305 5.14 -8.28 -13.91
N GLN A 306 5.47 -7.61 -12.81
CA GLN A 306 6.69 -6.81 -12.72
C GLN A 306 7.86 -7.73 -13.10
N GLU A 307 8.70 -7.32 -14.07
CA GLU A 307 9.84 -8.14 -14.49
C GLU A 307 10.83 -8.22 -13.33
N LEU A 308 10.72 -9.30 -12.54
CA LEU A 308 11.66 -9.61 -11.47
C LEU A 308 12.86 -10.30 -12.08
N ILE A 309 13.98 -9.59 -12.12
CA ILE A 309 15.25 -10.09 -12.63
C ILE A 309 16.02 -10.69 -11.46
N GLU A 310 16.23 -12.00 -11.50
CA GLU A 310 17.11 -12.67 -10.55
C GLU A 310 18.58 -12.35 -10.86
N ILE A 311 19.36 -12.05 -9.81
CA ILE A 311 20.81 -11.90 -9.93
C ILE A 311 21.42 -13.29 -9.87
N LEU A 312 21.95 -13.74 -11.00
CA LEU A 312 22.55 -15.06 -11.15
C LEU A 312 24.05 -15.01 -10.89
N GLN A 313 24.63 -16.16 -10.54
CA GLN A 313 26.08 -16.26 -10.44
C GLN A 313 26.70 -16.14 -11.83
N THR A 314 27.72 -15.29 -11.95
CA THR A 314 28.48 -15.16 -13.21
C THR A 314 29.13 -16.50 -13.55
N PRO A 315 28.87 -17.06 -14.74
CA PRO A 315 29.51 -18.30 -15.18
C PRO A 315 31.03 -18.18 -15.22
N ALA A 316 31.75 -19.31 -15.14
CA ALA A 316 33.21 -19.33 -15.26
C ALA A 316 33.72 -18.82 -16.63
N SER A 317 32.86 -18.85 -17.66
CA SER A 317 33.10 -18.25 -18.98
C SER A 317 32.98 -16.72 -19.00
N GLY A 318 32.68 -16.09 -17.86
CA GLY A 318 32.37 -14.68 -17.74
C GLY A 318 30.89 -14.40 -17.95
N VAL A 319 30.55 -13.11 -17.94
CA VAL A 319 29.20 -12.62 -18.24
C VAL A 319 28.85 -12.98 -19.69
N PRO A 320 27.66 -13.52 -19.98
CA PRO A 320 27.24 -13.82 -21.35
C PRO A 320 27.42 -12.61 -22.26
N VAL A 321 28.05 -12.81 -23.42
CA VAL A 321 28.40 -11.71 -24.33
C VAL A 321 27.14 -11.27 -25.09
N GLY A 322 26.28 -10.51 -24.42
CA GLY A 322 25.16 -9.81 -25.03
C GLY A 322 25.69 -8.84 -26.08
N SER A 323 25.32 -9.08 -27.34
CA SER A 323 25.80 -8.29 -28.48
C SER A 323 24.83 -7.12 -28.74
N TYR A 324 25.13 -5.92 -28.21
CA TYR A 324 24.48 -4.61 -28.54
C TYR A 324 22.98 -4.42 -28.13
N PRO A 325 22.35 -3.21 -28.11
CA PRO A 325 22.77 -1.82 -28.38
C PRO A 325 22.70 -0.88 -27.13
N SER A 326 22.59 0.44 -27.32
CA SER A 326 22.57 1.47 -26.26
C SER A 326 21.51 1.20 -25.17
N PHE A 327 21.98 0.97 -23.95
CA PHE A 327 21.17 0.91 -22.75
C PHE A 327 21.47 2.16 -21.91
N THR A 328 20.42 2.87 -21.52
CA THR A 328 20.50 4.01 -20.63
C THR A 328 19.71 3.70 -19.38
N LEU A 329 20.39 3.55 -18.25
CA LEU A 329 19.73 3.51 -16.95
C LEU A 329 19.25 4.92 -16.61
N THR A 330 17.94 5.15 -16.65
CA THR A 330 17.36 6.47 -16.35
C THR A 330 17.18 6.64 -14.85
N ASP A 331 16.80 5.58 -14.15
CA ASP A 331 16.72 5.57 -12.70
C ASP A 331 17.03 4.19 -12.11
N ALA A 332 17.56 4.18 -10.89
CA ALA A 332 17.67 2.98 -10.07
C ALA A 332 17.66 3.35 -8.60
N VAL A 333 16.73 2.75 -7.86
CA VAL A 333 16.46 3.05 -6.45
C VAL A 333 16.17 1.75 -5.71
N PHE A 334 16.74 1.63 -4.51
CA PHE A 334 16.39 0.56 -3.59
C PHE A 334 15.01 0.82 -2.98
N ASP A 335 14.07 -0.10 -3.18
CA ASP A 335 12.67 0.04 -2.76
C ASP A 335 12.38 -0.52 -1.34
N GLY A 336 13.43 -0.97 -0.64
CA GLY A 336 13.33 -1.65 0.66
C GLY A 336 13.45 -3.17 0.56
N GLN A 337 13.24 -3.76 -0.62
CA GLN A 337 13.38 -5.19 -0.87
C GLN A 337 14.30 -5.48 -2.06
N ASN A 338 14.09 -4.81 -3.19
CA ASN A 338 14.78 -5.00 -4.46
C ASN A 338 15.35 -3.66 -4.94
N ILE A 339 16.08 -3.67 -6.06
CA ILE A 339 16.43 -2.43 -6.76
C ILE A 339 15.48 -2.28 -7.94
N LYS A 340 14.60 -1.29 -7.86
CA LYS A 340 13.77 -0.88 -8.99
C LYS A 340 14.67 -0.16 -9.99
N ILE A 341 14.67 -0.60 -11.25
CA ILE A 341 15.40 0.03 -12.35
C ILE A 341 14.43 0.52 -13.42
N ASN A 342 14.63 1.76 -13.85
CA ASN A 342 14.02 2.34 -15.04
C ASN A 342 15.10 2.50 -16.09
N TYR A 343 14.81 2.08 -17.31
CA TYR A 343 15.80 2.08 -18.36
C TYR A 343 15.21 2.43 -19.72
N GLN A 344 16.07 2.87 -20.61
CA GLN A 344 15.78 3.09 -22.01
C GLN A 344 16.71 2.25 -22.86
N TYR A 345 16.18 1.67 -23.93
CA TYR A 345 16.95 0.91 -24.90
C TYR A 345 16.45 1.17 -26.32
N ASN A 346 17.32 0.93 -27.29
CA ASN A 346 16.99 1.05 -28.71
C ASN A 346 16.65 -0.32 -29.30
N GLY A 347 15.55 -0.41 -30.04
CA GLY A 347 15.19 -1.60 -30.82
C GLY A 347 14.48 -2.68 -30.01
N LYS A 348 13.16 -2.81 -30.22
CA LYS A 348 12.36 -3.89 -29.65
C LYS A 348 12.33 -5.07 -30.61
N THR A 349 12.95 -6.20 -30.27
CA THR A 349 12.38 -7.51 -30.67
C THR A 349 11.40 -7.95 -29.58
N ALA A 350 10.49 -8.86 -29.90
CA ALA A 350 9.63 -9.49 -28.87
C ALA A 350 10.43 -10.31 -27.84
N ASP A 351 11.72 -10.53 -28.09
CA ASP A 351 12.61 -11.41 -27.33
C ASP A 351 13.66 -10.63 -26.51
N TYR A 352 13.56 -9.31 -26.40
CA TYR A 352 14.46 -8.53 -25.55
C TYR A 352 14.15 -8.78 -24.07
N ARG A 353 15.11 -9.34 -23.33
CA ARG A 353 15.06 -9.41 -21.86
C ARG A 353 16.36 -8.89 -21.25
N ILE A 354 16.25 -8.46 -20.01
CA ILE A 354 17.41 -8.08 -19.21
C ILE A 354 17.70 -9.20 -18.22
N SER A 355 18.96 -9.61 -18.17
CA SER A 355 19.49 -10.52 -17.16
C SER A 355 20.52 -9.80 -16.29
N ALA A 356 20.70 -10.29 -15.06
CA ALA A 356 21.67 -9.74 -14.13
C ALA A 356 22.61 -10.84 -13.60
N TYR A 357 23.90 -10.53 -13.56
CA TYR A 357 24.94 -11.45 -13.12
C TYR A 357 25.85 -10.81 -12.08
N SER A 358 26.30 -11.59 -11.10
CA SER A 358 27.31 -11.17 -10.12
C SER A 358 28.29 -12.29 -9.84
N LEU A 359 29.56 -11.95 -9.62
CA LEU A 359 30.52 -12.90 -9.05
C LEU A 359 30.24 -13.17 -7.57
N PHE A 360 29.39 -12.35 -6.94
CA PHE A 360 29.15 -12.34 -5.49
C PHE A 360 30.43 -12.17 -4.67
N GLU A 361 31.39 -11.45 -5.22
CA GLU A 361 32.57 -10.99 -4.51
C GLU A 361 32.22 -9.73 -3.74
N PHE A 362 32.40 -9.78 -2.43
CA PHE A 362 32.22 -8.63 -1.56
C PHE A 362 33.59 -8.03 -1.31
N ASN A 363 33.78 -6.79 -1.74
CA ASN A 363 35.03 -6.12 -1.46
C ASN A 363 35.18 -5.86 0.06
N LYS A 364 36.40 -5.53 0.50
CA LYS A 364 36.69 -5.22 1.92
C LYS A 364 36.30 -3.80 2.34
N SER A 365 35.52 -3.08 1.53
CA SER A 365 35.07 -1.73 1.87
C SER A 365 34.03 -1.75 2.97
N ASP A 366 33.81 -0.59 3.59
CA ASP A 366 32.73 -0.37 4.53
C ASP A 366 31.89 0.84 4.08
N PRO A 367 30.67 0.62 3.54
CA PRO A 367 29.99 -0.65 3.35
C PRO A 367 30.61 -1.51 2.21
N PRO A 368 30.45 -2.85 2.25
CA PRO A 368 30.95 -3.74 1.21
C PRO A 368 30.27 -3.43 -0.14
N ILE A 369 31.05 -3.49 -1.22
CA ILE A 369 30.55 -3.29 -2.58
C ILE A 369 30.38 -4.65 -3.25
N VAL A 370 29.22 -4.85 -3.87
CA VAL A 370 28.93 -5.97 -4.75
C VAL A 370 28.66 -5.44 -6.16
N ILE A 371 29.29 -6.07 -7.13
CA ILE A 371 29.16 -5.69 -8.53
C ILE A 371 28.08 -6.55 -9.19
N VAL A 372 27.17 -5.91 -9.92
CA VAL A 372 26.11 -6.56 -10.68
C VAL A 372 26.17 -6.08 -12.12
N ASP A 373 26.45 -7.00 -13.03
CA ASP A 373 26.47 -6.78 -14.47
C ASP A 373 25.09 -7.04 -15.06
N LEU A 374 24.50 -6.01 -15.66
CA LEU A 374 23.28 -6.10 -16.45
C LEU A 374 23.65 -6.45 -17.89
N VAL A 375 22.89 -7.37 -18.50
CA VAL A 375 23.05 -7.76 -19.90
C VAL A 375 21.72 -7.93 -20.61
N SER A 376 21.71 -7.73 -21.93
CA SER A 376 20.62 -8.15 -22.80
C SER A 376 20.86 -9.57 -23.31
N ASP A 377 19.81 -10.39 -23.33
CA ASP A 377 19.79 -11.72 -23.95
C ASP A 377 19.06 -11.75 -25.30
N GLY A 378 18.53 -10.60 -25.74
CA GLY A 378 17.76 -10.45 -26.97
C GLY A 378 18.58 -10.29 -28.25
N SER A 379 17.95 -10.60 -29.39
CA SER A 379 18.52 -10.36 -30.73
C SER A 379 18.36 -8.90 -31.18
N MET A 380 19.34 -8.40 -31.93
CA MET A 380 19.41 -7.01 -32.40
C MET A 380 18.21 -6.64 -33.30
N ASN A 381 17.46 -5.58 -32.97
CA ASN A 381 16.53 -4.93 -33.90
C ASN A 381 17.08 -3.55 -34.31
N PRO A 382 17.37 -3.31 -35.60
CA PRO A 382 17.91 -2.04 -36.08
C PRO A 382 16.88 -0.87 -36.10
N SER A 383 15.62 -1.07 -35.70
CA SER A 383 14.61 0.00 -35.71
C SER A 383 14.84 1.04 -34.61
N SER A 384 14.93 2.32 -35.00
CA SER A 384 15.42 3.48 -34.24
C SER A 384 14.43 4.13 -33.26
N SER A 385 13.63 3.35 -32.52
CA SER A 385 12.74 3.90 -31.48
C SER A 385 13.29 3.61 -30.09
N ILE A 386 13.52 4.68 -29.31
CA ILE A 386 13.82 4.59 -27.87
C ILE A 386 12.58 4.02 -27.17
N THR A 387 12.78 2.93 -26.43
CA THR A 387 11.74 2.28 -25.62
C THR A 387 12.13 2.38 -24.15
N SER A 388 11.19 2.77 -23.30
CA SER A 388 11.37 2.75 -21.84
C SER A 388 10.90 1.41 -21.28
N GLY A 389 11.58 0.91 -20.24
CA GLY A 389 11.21 -0.28 -19.48
C GLY A 389 11.43 -0.09 -17.98
N GLU A 390 10.76 -0.92 -17.20
CA GLU A 390 10.83 -0.98 -15.73
C GLU A 390 11.03 -2.43 -15.30
N ALA A 391 11.93 -2.67 -14.35
CA ALA A 391 12.18 -4.00 -13.79
C ALA A 391 12.63 -3.91 -12.33
N HIS A 392 12.53 -5.01 -11.59
CA HIS A 392 13.04 -5.13 -10.23
C HIS A 392 14.18 -6.15 -10.18
N LEU A 393 15.35 -5.72 -9.73
CA LEU A 393 16.49 -6.60 -9.47
C LEU A 393 16.36 -7.23 -8.10
N SER A 394 16.21 -8.56 -8.07
CA SER A 394 16.09 -9.34 -6.84
C SER A 394 17.41 -9.39 -6.07
N LEU A 395 17.40 -8.91 -4.82
CA LEU A 395 18.59 -8.91 -3.95
C LEU A 395 18.75 -10.20 -3.12
N ASN A 396 17.86 -11.18 -3.30
CA ASN A 396 17.83 -12.40 -2.47
C ASN A 396 19.15 -13.18 -2.47
N ALA A 397 19.75 -13.37 -3.65
CA ALA A 397 21.01 -14.11 -3.78
C ALA A 397 22.18 -13.38 -3.10
N ILE A 398 22.18 -12.04 -3.15
CA ILE A 398 23.18 -11.19 -2.49
C ILE A 398 23.00 -11.29 -0.97
N ARG A 399 21.78 -11.12 -0.45
CA ARG A 399 21.46 -11.24 0.97
C ARG A 399 21.91 -12.59 1.56
N ALA A 400 21.62 -13.68 0.86
CA ALA A 400 21.99 -15.03 1.31
C ALA A 400 23.51 -15.18 1.47
N ARG A 401 24.30 -14.54 0.60
CA ARG A 401 25.77 -14.68 0.58
C ARG A 401 26.50 -13.69 1.48
N ILE A 402 26.01 -12.45 1.61
CA ILE A 402 26.65 -11.44 2.47
C ILE A 402 26.54 -11.82 3.94
N LEU A 403 25.44 -12.45 4.37
CA LEU A 403 25.27 -12.94 5.75
C LEU A 403 26.37 -13.96 6.13
N ILE A 404 26.88 -14.71 5.15
CA ILE A 404 27.96 -15.68 5.33
C ILE A 404 29.33 -14.97 5.25
N ALA A 405 29.51 -14.11 4.25
CA ALA A 405 30.79 -13.49 3.96
C ALA A 405 31.17 -12.35 4.92
N SER A 406 30.19 -11.65 5.50
CA SER A 406 30.40 -10.51 6.40
C SER A 406 29.29 -10.43 7.45
N PRO A 407 29.29 -11.36 8.43
CA PRO A 407 28.28 -11.40 9.49
C PRO A 407 28.19 -10.06 10.23
N GLY A 408 26.97 -9.55 10.41
CA GLY A 408 26.70 -8.30 11.15
C GLY A 408 26.75 -7.01 10.32
N LYS A 409 27.01 -7.07 9.01
CA LYS A 409 26.81 -5.90 8.13
C LYS A 409 25.33 -5.66 7.88
N THR A 410 24.90 -4.41 8.05
CA THR A 410 23.51 -3.96 7.87
C THR A 410 23.29 -3.20 6.56
N SER A 411 24.36 -2.91 5.83
CA SER A 411 24.31 -2.22 4.55
C SER A 411 25.38 -2.74 3.60
N LEU A 412 25.12 -2.59 2.31
CA LEU A 412 26.07 -2.81 1.22
C LEU A 412 25.84 -1.77 0.12
N THR A 413 26.76 -1.69 -0.82
CA THR A 413 26.59 -0.90 -2.04
C THR A 413 26.50 -1.84 -3.23
N VAL A 414 25.43 -1.74 -4.01
CA VAL A 414 25.31 -2.44 -5.29
C VAL A 414 25.79 -1.51 -6.40
N LEU A 415 26.86 -1.90 -7.07
CA LEU A 415 27.36 -1.22 -8.25
C LEU A 415 26.78 -1.88 -9.50
N LEU A 416 25.83 -1.21 -10.14
CA LEU A 416 25.28 -1.66 -11.42
C LEU A 416 26.24 -1.30 -12.55
N ARG A 417 26.49 -2.27 -13.42
CA ARG A 417 27.31 -2.09 -14.61
C ARG A 417 26.57 -2.56 -15.85
N TRP A 418 26.97 -2.00 -16.99
CA TRP A 418 26.59 -2.46 -18.32
C TRP A 418 27.83 -2.45 -19.21
N ASN A 419 28.13 -3.56 -19.87
CA ASN A 419 29.36 -3.74 -20.65
C ASN A 419 30.63 -3.39 -19.87
N GLY A 420 30.67 -3.74 -18.57
CA GLY A 420 31.79 -3.44 -17.67
C GLY A 420 31.95 -1.96 -17.29
N GLN A 421 31.09 -1.07 -17.80
CA GLN A 421 31.06 0.35 -17.41
C GLN A 421 30.11 0.54 -16.23
N GLU A 422 30.51 1.37 -15.26
CA GLU A 422 29.68 1.72 -14.12
C GLU A 422 28.49 2.58 -14.57
N LEU A 423 27.29 2.18 -14.18
CA LEU A 423 26.06 2.92 -14.44
C LEU A 423 25.64 3.73 -13.23
N ARG A 424 25.50 3.05 -12.08
CA ARG A 424 25.07 3.65 -10.83
C ARG A 424 25.50 2.82 -9.64
N SER A 425 25.82 3.51 -8.56
CA SER A 425 26.07 2.93 -7.24
C SER A 425 24.85 3.16 -6.36
N ILE A 426 24.24 2.08 -5.86
CA ILE A 426 23.01 2.11 -5.06
C ILE A 426 23.32 1.63 -3.63
N PRO A 427 23.14 2.48 -2.61
CA PRO A 427 23.20 2.03 -1.22
C PRO A 427 21.99 1.14 -0.93
N VAL A 428 22.25 -0.03 -0.35
CA VAL A 428 21.24 -1.02 0.01
C VAL A 428 21.35 -1.32 1.50
N ILE A 429 20.20 -1.34 2.15
CA ILE A 429 20.07 -1.81 3.53
C ILE A 429 19.63 -3.27 3.47
N LEU A 430 20.33 -4.14 4.20
CA LEU A 430 20.21 -5.60 4.06
C LEU A 430 19.02 -6.20 4.79
#